data_AF-A0A255XQ59-F1
#
_entry.id   AF-A0A255XQ59-F1
#
_cell.length_a   1.000
_cell.length_b   1.000
_cell.length_c   1.000
_cell.angle_alpha   90.00
_cell.angle_beta   90.00
_cell.angle_gamma   90.00
#
_symmetry.space_group_name_H-M   'P 1'
#
loop_
_entity.id
_entity.type
_entity.pdbx_description
1 polymer ?
#
loop_
_entity_poly.entity_id
_entity_poly.type
_entity_poly.pdbx_seq_one_letter_code
_entity_poly.pdbx_strand_id
1 'polypeptide(L)'
;MILLFRHGQTEWNKVLRIQGSGDSPLTALGRAQATAMGVAARAYLAERFPAPGPVTLQISPLGRTRETAARLAAELTRGPGGYTLRHRIDPRLKEMTAGAWEGLDWHKVRATLPADRQQLDVVDLFRTAPGGEGDAGAIPRLRDWLAEHAAVKAPHIVVSHGISGIILRGLYQGLDLAAMFAQDRPQDAFYVLTEGRLERVATEAPAEVAA
;
A
#
# COMPACT_ATOMS: atom_id res chain seq x y z
N MET A 1 -8.12 13.50 6.28
CA MET A 1 -7.93 12.13 6.83
C MET A 1 -7.60 11.19 5.68
N ILE A 2 -6.58 10.33 5.83
CA ILE A 2 -6.16 9.37 4.79
C ILE A 2 -6.31 7.96 5.32
N LEU A 3 -7.04 7.09 4.61
CA LEU A 3 -7.07 5.65 4.80
C LEU A 3 -6.12 5.03 3.77
N LEU A 4 -4.97 4.55 4.21
CA LEU A 4 -3.89 4.02 3.39
C LEU A 4 -3.89 2.49 3.38
N PHE A 5 -4.03 1.93 2.19
CA PHE A 5 -4.12 0.49 1.93
C PHE A 5 -2.90 0.03 1.11
N ARG A 6 -2.36 -1.13 1.47
CA ARG A 6 -1.53 -1.93 0.56
C ARG A 6 -2.45 -2.76 -0.34
N HIS A 7 -2.04 -3.01 -1.58
CA HIS A 7 -2.73 -3.99 -2.43
C HIS A 7 -2.81 -5.38 -1.76
N GLY A 8 -3.83 -6.18 -2.10
CA GLY A 8 -3.94 -7.57 -1.64
C GLY A 8 -2.80 -8.46 -2.15
N GLN A 9 -2.66 -9.67 -1.58
CA GLN A 9 -1.62 -10.63 -1.99
C GLN A 9 -1.67 -10.90 -3.50
N THR A 10 -0.50 -10.87 -4.14
CA THR A 10 -0.33 -11.20 -5.56
C THR A 10 0.37 -12.54 -5.75
N GLU A 11 0.33 -13.08 -6.97
CA GLU A 11 1.07 -14.30 -7.31
C GLU A 11 2.57 -14.14 -7.04
N TRP A 12 3.16 -12.97 -7.30
CA TRP A 12 4.57 -12.71 -6.99
C TRP A 12 4.84 -12.53 -5.50
N ASN A 13 3.88 -12.03 -4.70
CA ASN A 13 4.04 -12.05 -3.24
C ASN A 13 4.13 -13.48 -2.73
N LYS A 14 3.23 -14.36 -3.21
CA LYS A 14 3.17 -15.77 -2.82
C LYS A 14 4.47 -16.52 -3.10
N VAL A 15 5.15 -16.20 -4.19
CA VAL A 15 6.45 -16.81 -4.58
C VAL A 15 7.66 -15.93 -4.28
N LEU A 16 7.52 -14.94 -3.39
CA LEU A 16 8.63 -14.12 -2.87
C LEU A 16 9.44 -13.42 -3.98
N ARG A 17 8.78 -12.95 -5.04
CA ARG A 17 9.40 -12.16 -6.11
C ARG A 17 9.29 -10.66 -5.84
N ILE A 18 10.37 -9.94 -6.12
CA ILE A 18 10.41 -8.48 -6.03
C ILE A 18 9.55 -7.91 -7.16
N GLN A 19 8.52 -7.15 -6.82
CA GLN A 19 7.59 -6.62 -7.83
C GLN A 19 8.07 -5.28 -8.41
N GLY A 20 8.30 -4.28 -7.54
CA GLY A 20 8.57 -2.91 -7.97
C GLY A 20 7.55 -2.40 -8.99
N SER A 21 8.03 -1.99 -10.15
CA SER A 21 7.21 -1.54 -11.28
C SER A 21 6.51 -2.67 -12.03
N GLY A 22 7.05 -3.88 -11.96
CA GLY A 22 6.42 -5.11 -12.45
C GLY A 22 5.10 -5.40 -11.74
N ASP A 23 4.29 -6.29 -12.33
CA ASP A 23 2.95 -6.58 -11.83
C ASP A 23 2.59 -8.06 -11.96
N SER A 24 1.71 -8.52 -11.08
CA SER A 24 1.12 -9.85 -11.16
C SER A 24 -0.31 -9.83 -10.62
N PRO A 25 -1.18 -10.75 -11.07
CA PRO A 25 -2.56 -10.80 -10.60
C PRO A 25 -2.66 -10.97 -9.08
N LEU A 26 -3.76 -10.50 -8.49
CA LEU A 26 -4.09 -10.87 -7.12
C LEU A 26 -4.34 -12.39 -7.04
N THR A 27 -3.93 -13.01 -5.93
CA THR A 27 -4.30 -14.40 -5.61
C THR A 27 -5.78 -14.44 -5.18
N ALA A 28 -6.33 -15.64 -5.01
CA ALA A 28 -7.65 -15.79 -4.38
C ALA A 28 -7.68 -15.14 -2.97
N LEU A 29 -6.60 -15.32 -2.21
CA LEU A 29 -6.42 -14.69 -0.90
C LEU A 29 -6.37 -13.16 -1.02
N GLY A 30 -5.58 -12.62 -1.96
CA GLY A 30 -5.49 -11.17 -2.18
C GLY A 30 -6.82 -10.52 -2.55
N ARG A 31 -7.65 -11.23 -3.32
CA ARG A 31 -9.02 -10.80 -3.62
C ARG A 31 -9.90 -10.77 -2.38
N ALA A 32 -9.81 -11.79 -1.52
CA ALA A 32 -10.56 -11.85 -0.26
C ALA A 32 -10.12 -10.76 0.73
N GLN A 33 -8.80 -10.54 0.85
CA GLN A 33 -8.19 -9.45 1.61
C GLN A 33 -8.72 -8.08 1.17
N ALA A 34 -8.73 -7.81 -0.14
CA ALA A 34 -9.25 -6.55 -0.67
C ALA A 34 -10.73 -6.34 -0.35
N THR A 35 -11.56 -7.38 -0.47
CA THR A 35 -12.97 -7.31 -0.08
C THR A 35 -13.13 -7.05 1.43
N ALA A 36 -12.40 -7.76 2.29
CA ALA A 36 -12.43 -7.56 3.75
C ALA A 36 -12.00 -6.13 4.14
N MET A 37 -10.97 -5.59 3.50
CA MET A 37 -10.55 -4.19 3.64
C MET A 37 -11.66 -3.21 3.22
N GLY A 38 -12.40 -3.49 2.14
CA GLY A 38 -13.55 -2.69 1.73
C GLY A 38 -14.69 -2.67 2.77
N VAL A 39 -15.01 -3.83 3.34
CA VAL A 39 -16.02 -3.96 4.41
C VAL A 39 -15.61 -3.16 5.64
N ALA A 40 -14.38 -3.36 6.11
CA ALA A 40 -13.85 -2.65 7.29
C ALA A 40 -13.77 -1.13 7.07
N ALA A 41 -13.32 -0.69 5.88
CA ALA A 41 -13.27 0.72 5.53
C ALA A 41 -14.66 1.37 5.53
N ARG A 42 -15.67 0.66 4.99
CA ARG A 42 -17.06 1.14 5.02
C ARG A 42 -17.57 1.30 6.44
N ALA A 43 -17.35 0.30 7.30
CA ALA A 43 -17.77 0.35 8.70
C ALA A 43 -17.08 1.52 9.44
N TYR A 44 -15.77 1.65 9.26
CA TYR A 44 -14.97 2.73 9.84
C TYR A 44 -15.47 4.12 9.43
N LEU A 45 -15.77 4.30 8.13
CA LEU A 45 -16.30 5.56 7.62
C LEU A 45 -17.72 5.83 8.13
N ALA A 46 -18.61 4.83 8.19
CA ALA A 46 -20.00 5.01 8.60
C ALA A 46 -20.12 5.46 10.07
N GLU A 47 -19.23 4.97 10.94
CA GLU A 47 -19.18 5.37 12.34
C GLU A 47 -18.82 6.87 12.52
N ARG A 48 -17.94 7.40 11.66
CA ARG A 48 -17.38 8.75 11.78
C ARG A 48 -18.00 9.79 10.85
N PHE A 49 -18.58 9.33 9.74
CA PHE A 49 -19.18 10.15 8.68
C PHE A 49 -20.57 9.59 8.31
N PRO A 50 -21.56 9.69 9.22
CA PRO A 50 -22.88 9.08 9.04
C PRO A 50 -23.68 9.66 7.88
N ALA A 51 -23.33 10.87 7.40
CA ALA A 51 -23.83 11.42 6.14
C ALA A 51 -22.79 11.15 5.02
N PRO A 52 -23.04 10.19 4.11
CA PRO A 52 -22.07 9.81 3.09
C PRO A 52 -21.83 10.95 2.09
N GLY A 53 -20.75 11.69 2.29
CA GLY A 53 -20.22 12.65 1.33
C GLY A 53 -19.35 12.01 0.25
N PRO A 54 -18.82 12.80 -0.69
CA PRO A 54 -17.88 12.28 -1.68
C PRO A 54 -16.58 11.82 -1.00
N VAL A 55 -16.15 10.60 -1.32
CA VAL A 55 -14.87 10.03 -0.90
C VAL A 55 -13.94 10.00 -2.10
N THR A 56 -12.72 10.51 -1.95
CA THR A 56 -11.72 10.42 -3.01
C THR A 56 -11.02 9.07 -2.90
N LEU A 57 -10.98 8.32 -4.00
CA LEU A 57 -10.25 7.05 -4.11
C LEU A 57 -9.03 7.27 -5.01
N GLN A 58 -7.85 7.41 -4.40
CA GLN A 58 -6.58 7.56 -5.09
C GLN A 58 -5.87 6.22 -5.21
N ILE A 59 -5.39 5.94 -6.41
CA ILE A 59 -4.92 4.60 -6.75
C ILE A 59 -3.59 4.75 -7.48
N SER A 60 -2.61 3.93 -7.10
CA SER A 60 -1.46 3.71 -7.98
C SER A 60 -1.89 3.18 -9.36
N PRO A 61 -1.16 3.50 -10.44
CA PRO A 61 -1.51 3.02 -11.77
C PRO A 61 -1.32 1.50 -11.97
N LEU A 62 -0.62 0.80 -11.08
CA LEU A 62 -0.33 -0.64 -11.23
C LEU A 62 -1.60 -1.49 -11.09
N GLY A 63 -1.69 -2.57 -11.87
CA GLY A 63 -2.87 -3.43 -11.98
C GLY A 63 -3.29 -4.05 -10.65
N ARG A 64 -2.36 -4.57 -9.83
CA ARG A 64 -2.69 -5.09 -8.48
C ARG A 64 -3.37 -4.05 -7.56
N THR A 65 -2.97 -2.78 -7.66
CA THR A 65 -3.61 -1.69 -6.91
C THR A 65 -4.96 -1.33 -7.49
N ARG A 66 -5.12 -1.37 -8.82
CA ARG A 66 -6.40 -1.14 -9.49
C ARG A 66 -7.42 -2.22 -9.18
N GLU A 67 -7.03 -3.50 -9.21
CA GLU A 67 -7.90 -4.62 -8.84
C GLU A 67 -8.31 -4.53 -7.36
N THR A 68 -7.37 -4.24 -6.47
CA THR A 68 -7.66 -4.01 -5.05
C THR A 68 -8.66 -2.86 -4.88
N ALA A 69 -8.41 -1.71 -5.51
CA ALA A 69 -9.28 -0.55 -5.42
C ALA A 69 -10.69 -0.79 -5.97
N ALA A 70 -10.84 -1.60 -7.04
CA ALA A 70 -12.14 -1.97 -7.57
C ALA A 70 -12.98 -2.78 -6.55
N ARG A 71 -12.33 -3.67 -5.79
CA ARG A 71 -12.99 -4.45 -4.73
C ARG A 71 -13.39 -3.58 -3.54
N LEU A 72 -12.50 -2.68 -3.10
CA LEU A 72 -12.83 -1.69 -2.07
C LEU A 72 -14.02 -0.84 -2.51
N ALA A 73 -13.98 -0.33 -3.76
CA ALA A 73 -15.03 0.50 -4.31
C ALA A 73 -16.39 -0.20 -4.29
N ALA A 74 -16.45 -1.47 -4.72
CA ALA A 74 -17.67 -2.25 -4.71
C ALA A 74 -18.33 -2.30 -3.32
N GLU A 75 -17.56 -2.51 -2.26
CA GLU A 75 -18.11 -2.53 -0.88
C GLU A 75 -18.55 -1.15 -0.39
N LEU A 76 -17.76 -0.12 -0.68
CA LEU A 76 -18.03 1.26 -0.26
C LEU A 76 -19.30 1.83 -0.93
N THR A 77 -19.59 1.43 -2.16
CA THR A 77 -20.76 1.89 -2.92
C THR A 77 -22.01 1.02 -2.70
N ARG A 78 -21.91 -0.09 -1.96
CA ARG A 78 -22.96 -1.12 -1.91
C ARG A 78 -24.19 -0.69 -1.10
N GLY A 79 -25.37 -0.76 -1.72
CA GLY A 79 -26.68 -0.60 -1.08
C GLY A 79 -27.04 0.85 -0.75
N PRO A 80 -28.21 1.07 -0.11
CA PRO A 80 -28.64 2.40 0.32
C PRO A 80 -27.62 3.04 1.27
N GLY A 81 -27.26 4.30 1.02
CA GLY A 81 -26.22 5.01 1.79
C GLY A 81 -24.78 4.66 1.41
N GLY A 82 -24.55 4.03 0.25
CA GLY A 82 -23.22 3.87 -0.32
C GLY A 82 -22.53 5.20 -0.60
N TYR A 83 -21.20 5.23 -0.45
CA TYR A 83 -20.40 6.43 -0.69
C TYR A 83 -20.30 6.74 -2.19
N THR A 84 -20.32 8.03 -2.54
CA THR A 84 -19.96 8.45 -3.91
C THR A 84 -18.45 8.54 -4.02
N LEU A 85 -17.86 7.77 -4.94
CA LEU A 85 -16.42 7.70 -5.10
C LEU A 85 -15.92 8.57 -6.25
N ARG A 86 -14.89 9.37 -6.00
CA ARG A 86 -14.11 10.08 -7.04
C ARG A 86 -12.80 9.36 -7.26
N HIS A 87 -12.73 8.59 -8.33
CA HIS A 87 -11.53 7.82 -8.68
C HIS A 87 -10.45 8.74 -9.27
N ARG A 88 -9.21 8.62 -8.79
CA ARG A 88 -8.05 9.30 -9.34
C ARG A 88 -6.85 8.35 -9.38
N ILE A 89 -6.22 8.25 -10.54
CA ILE A 89 -4.93 7.57 -10.66
C ILE A 89 -3.83 8.59 -10.39
N ASP A 90 -2.91 8.27 -9.48
CA ASP A 90 -1.75 9.12 -9.21
C ASP A 90 -0.44 8.32 -9.39
N PRO A 91 0.37 8.63 -10.40
CA PRO A 91 1.66 7.98 -10.62
C PRO A 91 2.64 8.10 -9.44
N ARG A 92 2.44 9.07 -8.54
CA ARG A 92 3.24 9.24 -7.32
C ARG A 92 2.96 8.17 -6.26
N LEU A 93 1.90 7.38 -6.43
CA LEU A 93 1.58 6.27 -5.52
C LEU A 93 2.17 4.92 -5.95
N LYS A 94 2.89 4.84 -7.08
CA LYS A 94 3.59 3.61 -7.53
C LYS A 94 4.55 3.10 -6.46
N GLU A 95 4.77 1.79 -6.44
CA GLU A 95 5.80 1.15 -5.62
C GLU A 95 7.19 1.68 -5.99
N MET A 96 8.10 1.67 -5.02
CA MET A 96 9.52 1.90 -5.30
C MET A 96 10.01 0.91 -6.35
N THR A 97 10.66 1.37 -7.42
CA THR A 97 11.19 0.44 -8.43
C THR A 97 12.43 -0.27 -7.90
N ALA A 98 12.57 -1.55 -8.26
CA ALA A 98 13.73 -2.37 -7.90
C ALA A 98 14.62 -2.69 -9.10
N GLY A 99 14.48 -1.95 -10.20
CA GLY A 99 15.35 -1.99 -11.37
C GLY A 99 15.66 -3.42 -11.83
N ALA A 100 16.95 -3.75 -11.87
CA ALA A 100 17.46 -5.05 -12.34
C ALA A 100 16.99 -6.26 -11.51
N TRP A 101 16.39 -6.04 -10.34
CA TRP A 101 15.94 -7.12 -9.45
C TRP A 101 14.44 -7.40 -9.55
N GLU A 102 13.67 -6.63 -10.31
CA GLU A 102 12.24 -6.90 -10.52
C GLU A 102 12.00 -8.26 -11.18
N GLY A 103 11.02 -9.01 -10.69
CA GLY A 103 10.67 -10.36 -11.13
C GLY A 103 11.55 -11.47 -10.55
N LEU A 104 12.66 -11.13 -9.90
CA LEU A 104 13.54 -12.11 -9.27
C LEU A 104 13.06 -12.48 -7.87
N ASP A 105 13.34 -13.71 -7.47
CA ASP A 105 13.20 -14.18 -6.09
C ASP A 105 14.18 -13.41 -5.20
N TRP A 106 13.68 -12.74 -4.17
CA TRP A 106 14.51 -11.83 -3.36
C TRP A 106 15.58 -12.57 -2.55
N HIS A 107 15.35 -13.84 -2.19
CA HIS A 107 16.37 -14.66 -1.53
C HIS A 107 17.51 -15.01 -2.47
N LYS A 108 17.20 -15.26 -3.75
CA LYS A 108 18.21 -15.52 -4.79
C LYS A 108 19.02 -14.26 -5.07
N VAL A 109 18.37 -13.11 -5.18
CA VAL A 109 19.07 -11.82 -5.30
C VAL A 109 20.00 -11.60 -4.12
N ARG A 110 19.52 -11.79 -2.88
CA ARG A 110 20.34 -11.65 -1.69
C ARG A 110 21.56 -12.58 -1.68
N ALA A 111 21.40 -13.82 -2.13
CA ALA A 111 22.49 -14.80 -2.18
C ALA A 111 23.58 -14.46 -3.20
N THR A 112 23.30 -13.60 -4.20
CA THR A 112 24.31 -13.13 -5.17
C THR A 112 25.05 -11.87 -4.69
N LEU A 113 24.65 -11.28 -3.56
CA LEU A 113 25.33 -10.12 -3.00
C LEU A 113 26.64 -10.49 -2.30
N PRO A 114 27.58 -9.53 -2.18
CA PRO A 114 28.74 -9.65 -1.30
C PRO A 114 28.37 -10.10 0.11
N ALA A 115 29.24 -10.86 0.77
CA ALA A 115 28.96 -11.51 2.06
C ALA A 115 28.48 -10.54 3.16
N ASP A 116 29.03 -9.34 3.20
CA ASP A 116 28.67 -8.25 4.13
C ASP A 116 27.30 -7.60 3.83
N ARG A 117 26.60 -8.06 2.79
CA ARG A 117 25.26 -7.62 2.38
C ARG A 117 24.24 -8.75 2.30
N GLN A 118 24.60 -9.99 2.65
CA GLN A 118 23.66 -11.11 2.59
C GLN A 118 22.65 -11.14 3.75
N GLN A 119 22.80 -10.24 4.73
CA GLN A 119 21.84 -10.00 5.80
C GLN A 119 20.71 -9.05 5.41
N LEU A 120 20.83 -8.35 4.27
CA LEU A 120 19.82 -7.41 3.79
C LEU A 120 18.47 -8.11 3.58
N ASP A 121 17.40 -7.47 3.99
CA ASP A 121 16.04 -7.96 3.73
C ASP A 121 15.50 -7.42 2.40
N VAL A 122 14.27 -7.79 2.05
CA VAL A 122 13.63 -7.30 0.81
C VAL A 122 13.50 -5.78 0.76
N VAL A 123 13.34 -5.08 1.90
CA VAL A 123 13.25 -3.61 1.95
C VAL A 123 14.59 -3.00 1.57
N ASP A 124 15.67 -3.48 2.17
CA ASP A 124 17.02 -3.03 1.84
C ASP A 124 17.36 -3.27 0.37
N LEU A 125 16.84 -4.36 -0.21
CA LEU A 125 16.99 -4.62 -1.63
C LEU A 125 16.32 -3.53 -2.49
N PHE A 126 15.08 -3.13 -2.17
CA PHE A 126 14.43 -2.01 -2.87
C PHE A 126 15.25 -0.72 -2.81
N ARG A 127 15.83 -0.43 -1.64
CA ARG A 127 16.60 0.80 -1.39
C ARG A 127 17.94 0.84 -2.13
N THR A 128 18.51 -0.31 -2.45
CA THR A 128 19.86 -0.45 -3.00
C THR A 128 19.91 -1.13 -4.37
N ALA A 129 18.76 -1.39 -4.99
CA ALA A 129 18.66 -2.09 -6.26
C ALA A 129 19.36 -1.33 -7.40
N PRO A 130 20.20 -2.00 -8.20
CA PRO A 130 20.79 -1.41 -9.40
C PRO A 130 19.71 -0.94 -10.39
N GLY A 131 19.74 0.34 -10.75
CA GLY A 131 18.73 0.97 -11.61
C GLY A 131 17.34 1.12 -10.95
N GLY A 132 17.24 0.90 -9.64
CA GLY A 132 16.04 1.17 -8.85
C GLY A 132 15.87 2.64 -8.47
N GLU A 133 14.70 2.99 -7.94
CA GLU A 133 14.35 4.36 -7.55
C GLU A 133 15.10 4.80 -6.27
N GLY A 134 15.28 3.86 -5.32
CA GLY A 134 15.93 4.10 -4.04
C GLY A 134 15.28 5.20 -3.18
N ASP A 135 15.89 5.49 -2.03
CA ASP A 135 15.39 6.50 -1.09
C ASP A 135 15.31 7.89 -1.74
N ALA A 136 16.32 8.25 -2.54
CA ALA A 136 16.46 9.57 -3.16
C ALA A 136 15.38 9.86 -4.23
N GLY A 137 14.81 8.83 -4.85
CA GLY A 137 13.70 8.99 -5.80
C GLY A 137 12.32 8.89 -5.13
N ALA A 138 12.12 7.88 -4.28
CA ALA A 138 10.80 7.56 -3.75
C ALA A 138 10.34 8.55 -2.67
N ILE A 139 11.24 8.93 -1.76
CA ILE A 139 10.88 9.77 -0.61
C ILE A 139 10.42 11.16 -1.06
N PRO A 140 11.13 11.90 -1.93
CA PRO A 140 10.65 13.21 -2.39
C PRO A 140 9.29 13.13 -3.09
N ARG A 141 9.10 12.18 -4.01
CA ARG A 141 7.84 12.01 -4.75
C ARG A 141 6.64 11.75 -3.83
N LEU A 142 6.82 10.94 -2.78
CA LEU A 142 5.79 10.63 -1.79
C LEU A 142 5.59 11.77 -0.78
N ARG A 143 6.64 12.53 -0.46
CA ARG A 143 6.55 13.75 0.35
C ARG A 143 5.71 14.81 -0.36
N ASP A 144 5.96 15.05 -1.64
CA ASP A 144 5.22 16.02 -2.45
C ASP A 144 3.73 15.62 -2.52
N TRP A 145 3.46 14.33 -2.76
CA TRP A 145 2.11 13.80 -2.70
C TRP A 145 1.46 14.05 -1.33
N LEU A 146 2.15 13.74 -0.23
CA LEU A 146 1.59 13.92 1.11
C LEU A 146 1.32 15.40 1.44
N ALA A 147 2.21 16.31 1.05
CA ALA A 147 2.07 17.74 1.27
C ALA A 147 0.83 18.32 0.58
N GLU A 148 0.55 17.91 -0.66
CA GLU A 148 -0.66 18.32 -1.39
C GLU A 148 -1.96 17.85 -0.72
N HIS A 149 -1.91 16.73 0.01
CA HIS A 149 -3.08 16.12 0.64
C HIS A 149 -3.21 16.47 2.14
N ALA A 150 -2.22 17.16 2.72
CA ALA A 150 -2.21 17.51 4.14
C ALA A 150 -3.38 18.43 4.55
N ALA A 151 -3.82 19.31 3.65
CA ALA A 151 -4.92 20.24 3.90
C ALA A 151 -6.31 19.62 3.66
N VAL A 152 -6.41 18.41 3.10
CA VAL A 152 -7.70 17.86 2.71
C VAL A 152 -8.43 17.21 3.89
N LYS A 153 -9.58 17.80 4.23
CA LYS A 153 -10.41 17.39 5.38
C LYS A 153 -11.35 16.22 5.08
N ALA A 154 -11.75 16.04 3.82
CA ALA A 154 -12.58 14.91 3.41
C ALA A 154 -11.83 13.57 3.63
N PRO A 155 -12.54 12.43 3.71
CA PRO A 155 -11.90 11.12 3.69
C PRO A 155 -11.24 10.84 2.32
N HIS A 156 -9.95 10.45 2.34
CA HIS A 156 -9.20 9.96 1.19
C HIS A 156 -8.87 8.49 1.38
N ILE A 157 -9.29 7.64 0.46
CA ILE A 157 -8.83 6.26 0.39
C ILE A 157 -7.68 6.19 -0.60
N VAL A 158 -6.55 5.63 -0.17
CA VAL A 158 -5.32 5.57 -0.94
C VAL A 158 -4.89 4.12 -1.06
N VAL A 159 -4.87 3.58 -2.28
CA VAL A 159 -4.43 2.21 -2.54
C VAL A 159 -3.05 2.25 -3.20
N SER A 160 -2.04 1.84 -2.44
CA SER A 160 -0.62 1.86 -2.80
C SER A 160 0.02 0.50 -2.46
N HIS A 161 1.28 0.50 -2.03
CA HIS A 161 2.13 -0.69 -1.95
C HIS A 161 2.86 -0.78 -0.61
N GLY A 162 3.71 -1.80 -0.47
CA GLY A 162 4.40 -2.06 0.77
C GLY A 162 5.42 -0.98 1.10
N ILE A 163 6.36 -0.72 0.20
CA ILE A 163 7.46 0.23 0.46
C ILE A 163 6.96 1.68 0.37
N SER A 164 6.17 2.01 -0.65
CA SER A 164 5.55 3.33 -0.72
C SER A 164 4.63 3.62 0.48
N GLY A 165 3.96 2.59 1.02
CA GLY A 165 3.11 2.73 2.20
C GLY A 165 3.87 3.03 3.49
N ILE A 166 5.00 2.36 3.76
CA ILE A 166 5.84 2.66 4.94
C ILE A 166 6.51 4.04 4.81
N ILE A 167 6.90 4.46 3.61
CA ILE A 167 7.43 5.81 3.38
C ILE A 167 6.36 6.87 3.69
N LEU A 168 5.14 6.73 3.16
CA LEU A 168 4.04 7.67 3.44
C LEU A 168 3.75 7.78 4.94
N ARG A 169 3.68 6.66 5.66
CA ARG A 169 3.45 6.66 7.11
C ARG A 169 4.62 7.21 7.91
N GLY A 170 5.85 6.94 7.49
CA GLY A 170 7.04 7.47 8.14
C GLY A 170 7.15 8.99 7.97
N LEU A 171 6.89 9.48 6.75
CA LEU A 171 6.83 10.91 6.46
C LEU A 171 5.74 11.61 7.27
N TYR A 172 4.55 10.99 7.36
CA TYR A 172 3.43 11.56 8.13
C TYR A 172 3.73 11.67 9.63
N GLN A 173 4.44 10.71 10.19
CA GLN A 173 4.80 10.68 11.61
C GLN A 173 6.13 11.39 11.93
N GLY A 174 6.87 11.86 10.92
CA GLY A 174 8.19 12.46 11.12
C GLY A 174 9.26 11.47 11.59
N LEU A 175 9.17 10.20 11.19
CA LEU A 175 10.14 9.16 11.56
C LEU A 175 11.48 9.36 10.84
N ASP A 176 12.57 8.93 11.49
CA ASP A 176 13.85 8.72 10.81
C ASP A 176 13.78 7.52 9.85
N LEU A 177 14.83 7.32 9.04
CA LEU A 177 14.86 6.26 8.03
C LEU A 177 14.78 4.86 8.64
N ALA A 178 15.45 4.63 9.77
CA ALA A 178 15.48 3.31 10.40
C ALA A 178 14.06 2.93 10.88
N ALA A 179 13.40 3.81 11.62
CA ALA A 179 12.04 3.62 12.08
C ALA A 179 11.04 3.57 10.92
N MET A 180 11.22 4.39 9.87
CA MET A 180 10.38 4.39 8.68
C MET A 180 10.37 3.02 7.98
N PHE A 181 11.55 2.43 7.75
CA PHE A 181 11.66 1.17 7.01
C PHE A 181 11.42 -0.08 7.85
N ALA A 182 11.45 0.04 9.19
CA ALA A 182 11.11 -1.03 10.13
C ALA A 182 9.60 -1.27 10.31
N GLN A 183 8.75 -0.41 9.75
CA GLN A 183 7.30 -0.56 9.87
C GLN A 183 6.79 -1.83 9.15
N ASP A 184 5.70 -2.40 9.68
CA ASP A 184 5.00 -3.54 9.09
C ASP A 184 4.37 -3.21 7.71
N ARG A 185 3.93 -4.22 6.97
CA ARG A 185 3.31 -4.05 5.64
C ARG A 185 2.12 -4.98 5.46
N PRO A 186 1.05 -4.83 6.27
CA PRO A 186 -0.06 -5.79 6.28
C PRO A 186 -0.84 -5.79 4.95
N GLN A 187 -1.46 -6.93 4.64
CA GLN A 187 -2.49 -7.07 3.60
C GLN A 187 -3.86 -7.42 4.21
N ASP A 188 -3.92 -7.50 5.53
CA ASP A 188 -5.05 -7.80 6.42
C ASP A 188 -5.41 -6.60 7.32
N ALA A 189 -4.80 -5.44 7.06
CA ALA A 189 -5.08 -4.21 7.77
C ALA A 189 -4.80 -2.99 6.88
N PHE A 190 -5.40 -1.86 7.24
CA PHE A 190 -5.09 -0.56 6.65
C PHE A 190 -4.79 0.46 7.74
N TYR A 191 -4.24 1.59 7.33
CA TYR A 191 -3.81 2.65 8.23
C TYR A 191 -4.65 3.90 8.07
N VAL A 192 -5.07 4.51 9.17
CA VAL A 192 -5.76 5.80 9.17
C VAL A 192 -4.79 6.86 9.68
N LEU A 193 -4.53 7.86 8.85
CA LEU A 193 -3.69 9.02 9.14
C LEU A 193 -4.62 10.21 9.35
N THR A 194 -4.72 10.67 10.59
CA THR A 194 -5.59 11.80 10.96
C THR A 194 -5.04 12.55 12.16
N GLU A 195 -5.09 13.88 12.11
CA GLU A 195 -4.69 14.76 13.23
C GLU A 195 -3.31 14.44 13.84
N GLY A 196 -2.34 14.06 12.99
CA GLY A 196 -0.99 13.70 13.42
C GLY A 196 -0.88 12.30 14.06
N ARG A 197 -1.97 11.53 14.06
CA ARG A 197 -2.03 10.16 14.61
C ARG A 197 -2.13 9.13 13.49
N LEU A 198 -1.58 7.96 13.79
CA LEU A 198 -1.66 6.76 12.96
C LEU A 198 -2.46 5.69 13.71
N GLU A 199 -3.56 5.23 13.14
CA GLU A 199 -4.37 4.11 13.64
C GLU A 199 -4.25 2.92 12.68
N ARG A 200 -4.03 1.71 13.20
CA ARG A 200 -4.05 0.46 12.42
C ARG A 200 -5.43 -0.19 12.57
N VAL A 201 -6.16 -0.33 11.47
CA VAL A 201 -7.48 -1.00 11.45
C VAL A 201 -7.31 -2.39 10.86
N ALA A 202 -7.42 -3.41 11.71
CA ALA A 202 -7.38 -4.81 11.29
C ALA A 202 -8.68 -5.21 10.57
N THR A 203 -8.58 -6.25 9.74
CA THR A 203 -9.69 -6.80 8.97
C THR A 203 -9.81 -8.29 9.24
N GLU A 204 -11.02 -8.83 9.11
CA GLU A 204 -11.29 -10.27 9.24
C GLU A 204 -10.89 -11.06 7.97
N ALA A 205 -9.84 -10.62 7.27
CA ALA A 205 -9.38 -11.32 6.08
C ALA A 205 -9.00 -12.77 6.44
N PRO A 206 -9.35 -13.76 5.59
CA PRO A 206 -9.00 -15.15 5.85
C PRO A 206 -7.48 -15.26 6.00
N ALA A 207 -7.03 -16.02 7.01
CA ALA A 207 -5.63 -16.37 7.13
C ALA A 207 -5.18 -17.15 5.88
N GLU A 208 -3.90 -17.02 5.52
CA GLU A 208 -3.32 -17.84 4.46
C GLU A 208 -3.52 -19.32 4.83
N VAL A 209 -4.29 -20.04 4.01
CA VAL A 209 -4.38 -21.50 4.15
C VAL A 209 -3.02 -22.01 3.73
N ALA A 210 -2.21 -22.46 4.70
CA ALA A 210 -0.96 -23.13 4.43
C ALA A 210 -1.23 -24.29 3.46
N ALA A 211 -0.61 -24.24 2.29
CA ALA A 211 -0.63 -25.33 1.32
C ALA A 211 0.36 -26.42 1.75
#